data_AF-A0A6V3NED5-F1
#
_entry.id   AF-A0A6V3NED5-F1
#
_cell.length_a   1.000
_cell.length_b   1.000
_cell.length_c   1.000
_cell.angle_alpha   90.00
_cell.angle_beta   90.00
_cell.angle_gamma   90.00
#
_symmetry.space_group_name_H-M   'P 1'
#
loop_
_entity.id
_entity.type
_entity.pdbx_description
1 polymer ?
#
loop_
_entity_poly.entity_id
_entity_poly.type
_entity_poly.pdbx_seq_one_letter_code
_entity_poly.pdbx_strand_id
1 'polypeptide(L)'
;MHQSVEEQRAQASKFDATIQGQLDHLKSKGQRVFDLLEYPCDHEIKIVGAKESDIEDNVRAIIGGITGADPKSLVTSSREKGKWVSVSVMAPVQSSDMLYDCYSKLQAERSFRYVI
;
A
#
# COMPACT_ATOMS: atom_id res chain seq x y z
N MET A 1 -37.68 -0.93 -9.24
CA MET A 1 -37.04 -2.25 -9.29
C MET A 1 -35.90 -2.26 -8.28
N HIS A 2 -36.18 -2.62 -7.02
CA HIS A 2 -35.16 -2.78 -5.99
C HIS A 2 -34.71 -4.24 -6.02
N GLN A 3 -33.45 -4.49 -6.42
CA GLN A 3 -32.83 -5.81 -6.29
C GLN A 3 -32.79 -6.20 -4.81
N SER A 4 -33.05 -7.47 -4.51
CA SER A 4 -33.13 -7.96 -3.13
C SER A 4 -31.74 -7.93 -2.48
N VAL A 5 -31.68 -7.62 -1.18
CA VAL A 5 -30.45 -7.58 -0.38
C VAL A 5 -29.68 -8.92 -0.43
N GLU A 6 -30.39 -10.04 -0.65
CA GLU A 6 -29.78 -11.37 -0.82
C GLU A 6 -29.02 -11.51 -2.16
N GLU A 7 -29.53 -10.92 -3.24
CA GLU A 7 -28.87 -10.97 -4.56
C GLU A 7 -27.56 -10.18 -4.54
N GLN A 8 -27.56 -9.04 -3.85
CA GLN A 8 -26.35 -8.21 -3.65
C GLN A 8 -25.28 -8.94 -2.81
N ARG A 9 -25.69 -9.66 -1.76
CA ARG A 9 -24.77 -10.47 -0.94
C ARG A 9 -24.19 -11.65 -1.72
N ALA A 10 -25.01 -12.33 -2.52
CA ALA A 10 -24.56 -13.43 -3.37
C ALA A 10 -23.59 -12.95 -4.45
N GLN A 11 -23.80 -11.76 -5.01
CA GLN A 11 -22.94 -11.19 -6.03
C GLN A 11 -21.60 -10.69 -5.47
N ALA A 12 -21.60 -10.08 -4.29
CA ALA A 12 -20.37 -9.72 -3.56
C ALA A 12 -19.54 -10.97 -3.18
N SER A 13 -20.20 -12.02 -2.67
CA SER A 13 -19.54 -13.28 -2.32
C SER A 13 -18.92 -13.99 -3.53
N LYS A 14 -19.56 -13.95 -4.70
CA LYS A 14 -19.00 -14.47 -5.95
C LYS A 14 -17.80 -13.66 -6.45
N PHE A 15 -17.82 -12.34 -6.25
CA PHE A 15 -16.72 -11.47 -6.59
C PHE A 15 -15.49 -11.73 -5.71
N ASP A 16 -15.70 -11.85 -4.39
CA ASP A 16 -14.64 -12.20 -3.43
C ASP A 16 -14.02 -13.57 -3.74
N ALA A 17 -14.84 -14.57 -4.07
CA ALA A 17 -14.35 -15.90 -4.45
C ALA A 17 -13.53 -15.90 -5.75
N THR A 18 -13.89 -15.03 -6.70
CA THR A 18 -13.18 -14.91 -7.99
C THR A 18 -11.80 -14.27 -7.80
N ILE A 19 -11.72 -13.20 -7.00
CA ILE A 19 -10.45 -12.56 -6.65
C ILE A 19 -9.56 -13.53 -5.88
N GLN A 20 -10.12 -14.25 -4.92
CA GLN A 20 -9.37 -15.24 -4.14
C GLN A 20 -8.78 -16.34 -5.03
N GLY A 21 -9.57 -16.88 -5.98
CA GLY A 21 -9.09 -17.88 -6.93
C GLY A 21 -7.98 -17.37 -7.87
N GLN A 22 -8.05 -16.10 -8.29
CA GLN A 22 -6.99 -15.48 -9.09
C GLN A 22 -5.71 -15.28 -8.27
N LEU A 23 -5.82 -14.82 -7.02
CA LEU A 23 -4.69 -14.66 -6.10
C LEU A 23 -4.00 -16.00 -5.80
N ASP A 24 -4.77 -17.07 -5.61
CA ASP A 24 -4.24 -18.41 -5.36
C ASP A 24 -3.55 -19.00 -6.61
N HIS A 25 -4.06 -18.71 -7.81
CA HIS A 25 -3.41 -19.08 -9.06
C HIS A 25 -2.07 -18.35 -9.28
N LEU A 26 -1.99 -17.07 -8.90
CA LEU A 26 -0.76 -16.28 -8.96
C LEU A 26 0.31 -16.81 -8.00
N LYS A 27 -0.09 -17.15 -6.76
CA LYS A 27 0.79 -17.79 -5.78
C LYS A 27 1.36 -19.12 -6.28
N SER A 28 0.57 -19.93 -6.99
CA SER A 28 1.04 -21.24 -7.49
C SER A 28 2.08 -21.14 -8.61
N LYS A 29 2.13 -20.01 -9.32
CA LYS A 29 3.17 -19.70 -10.32
C LYS A 29 4.41 -19.02 -9.73
N GLY A 30 4.44 -18.79 -8.41
CA GLY A 30 5.51 -18.05 -7.75
C GLY A 30 5.56 -16.56 -8.13
N GLN A 31 4.54 -16.04 -8.82
CA GLN A 31 4.45 -14.63 -9.16
C GLN A 31 3.94 -13.86 -7.95
N ARG A 32 4.73 -12.87 -7.50
CA ARG A 32 4.33 -12.02 -6.39
C ARG A 32 3.37 -10.95 -6.90
N VAL A 33 2.48 -10.46 -6.03
CA VAL A 33 1.40 -9.53 -6.43
C VAL A 33 1.93 -8.28 -7.16
N PHE A 34 3.09 -7.77 -6.76
CA PHE A 34 3.70 -6.58 -7.37
C PHE A 34 4.47 -6.88 -8.66
N ASP A 35 4.73 -8.14 -9.01
CA ASP A 35 5.34 -8.51 -10.29
C ASP A 35 4.36 -8.32 -11.47
N LEU A 36 3.09 -8.03 -11.17
CA LEU A 36 2.02 -7.78 -12.15
C LEU A 36 1.87 -6.31 -12.54
N LEU A 37 2.60 -5.41 -11.86
CA LEU A 37 2.59 -3.99 -12.17
C LEU A 37 3.52 -3.67 -13.35
N GLU A 38 3.19 -2.63 -14.10
CA GLU A 38 4.07 -2.07 -15.12
C GLU A 38 5.03 -1.08 -14.46
N TYR A 39 6.33 -1.27 -14.66
CA TYR A 39 7.39 -0.40 -14.13
C TYR A 39 8.11 0.33 -15.26
N PRO A 40 8.59 1.56 -15.04
CA PRO A 40 8.50 2.35 -13.81
C PRO A 40 7.09 2.91 -13.55
N CYS A 41 6.73 3.05 -12.28
CA CYS A 41 5.46 3.67 -11.90
C CYS A 41 5.55 4.43 -10.57
N ASP A 42 4.62 5.35 -10.37
CA ASP A 42 4.38 5.97 -9.07
C ASP A 42 3.35 5.13 -8.30
N HIS A 43 3.78 4.48 -7.23
CA HIS A 43 2.92 3.64 -6.40
C HIS A 43 2.50 4.38 -5.12
N GLU A 44 1.20 4.44 -4.84
CA GLU A 44 0.71 4.99 -3.57
C GLU A 44 0.92 3.97 -2.45
N ILE A 45 1.71 4.34 -1.43
CA ILE A 45 1.85 3.57 -0.20
C ILE A 45 1.15 4.34 0.92
N LYS A 46 0.38 3.65 1.74
CA LYS A 46 -0.35 4.25 2.86
C LYS A 46 0.16 3.75 4.19
N ILE A 47 0.52 4.68 5.06
CA ILE A 47 1.06 4.42 6.38
C ILE A 47 0.11 5.00 7.43
N VAL A 48 -0.13 4.27 8.51
CA VAL A 48 -0.88 4.77 9.67
C VAL A 48 0.00 4.66 10.91
N GLY A 49 0.16 5.75 11.64
CA GLY A 49 0.91 5.77 12.90
C GLY A 49 0.33 6.77 13.91
N ALA A 50 1.01 6.93 15.05
CA ALA A 50 0.58 7.83 16.11
C ALA A 50 0.75 9.30 15.72
N LYS A 51 -0.17 10.18 16.13
CA LYS A 51 -0.10 11.61 15.80
C LYS A 51 1.15 12.31 16.34
N GLU A 52 1.68 11.85 17.46
CA GLU A 52 2.87 12.45 18.11
C GLU A 52 4.20 12.08 17.43
N SER A 53 4.17 11.23 16.41
CA SER A 53 5.37 10.86 15.65
C SER A 53 5.48 11.67 14.35
N ASP A 54 6.72 12.04 13.98
CA ASP A 54 7.08 12.66 12.70
C ASP A 54 7.00 11.65 11.54
N ILE A 55 5.82 11.07 11.34
CA ILE A 55 5.59 9.96 10.40
C ILE A 55 5.89 10.39 8.98
N GLU A 56 5.44 11.58 8.58
CA GLU A 56 5.57 12.02 7.19
C GLU A 56 7.04 12.15 6.77
N ASP A 57 7.87 12.74 7.62
CA ASP A 57 9.30 12.89 7.36
C ASP A 57 10.04 11.54 7.42
N ASN A 58 9.67 10.66 8.36
CA ASN A 58 10.23 9.31 8.43
C ASN A 58 9.88 8.48 7.18
N VAL A 59 8.63 8.54 6.73
CA VAL A 59 8.17 7.87 5.51
C VAL A 59 8.95 8.38 4.29
N ARG A 60 9.06 9.71 4.13
CA ARG A 60 9.82 10.32 3.04
C ARG A 60 11.29 9.92 3.07
N ALA A 61 11.91 9.89 4.25
CA ALA A 61 13.31 9.50 4.40
C ALA A 61 13.54 8.03 4.01
N ILE A 62 12.67 7.12 4.45
CA ILE A 62 12.75 5.69 4.12
C ILE A 62 12.58 5.48 2.61
N ILE A 63 11.53 6.05 2.02
CA ILE A 63 11.23 5.85 0.59
C ILE A 63 12.29 6.54 -0.29
N GLY A 64 12.72 7.75 0.05
CA GLY A 64 13.78 8.44 -0.68
C GLY A 64 15.10 7.65 -0.64
N GLY A 65 15.43 7.05 0.50
CA GLY A 65 16.62 6.21 0.64
C GLY A 65 16.61 4.94 -0.23
N ILE A 66 15.42 4.37 -0.50
CA ILE A 66 15.26 3.16 -1.32
C ILE A 66 15.16 3.48 -2.81
N THR A 67 14.39 4.52 -3.15
CA THR A 67 14.11 4.92 -4.54
C THR A 67 15.21 5.81 -5.13
N GLY A 68 16.05 6.42 -4.28
CA GLY A 68 17.03 7.44 -4.67
C GLY A 68 16.40 8.82 -4.94
N ALA A 69 15.08 8.97 -4.75
CA ALA A 69 14.41 10.25 -4.87
C ALA A 69 14.77 11.18 -3.69
N ASP A 70 14.78 12.49 -3.93
CA ASP A 70 14.90 13.47 -2.85
C ASP A 70 13.66 13.34 -1.93
N PRO A 71 13.82 13.04 -0.62
CA PRO A 71 12.72 12.95 0.32
C PRO A 71 11.76 14.14 0.28
N LYS A 72 12.26 15.35 0.02
CA LYS A 72 11.44 16.58 -0.04
C LYS A 72 10.63 16.70 -1.33
N SER A 73 11.00 15.97 -2.37
CA SER A 73 10.29 15.96 -3.66
C SER A 73 9.14 14.95 -3.70
N LEU A 74 9.07 14.03 -2.72
CA LEU A 74 8.03 13.01 -2.66
C LEU A 74 6.67 13.64 -2.30
N VAL A 75 5.69 13.40 -3.17
CA VAL A 75 4.31 13.84 -2.96
C VAL A 75 3.69 13.03 -1.84
N THR A 76 3.28 13.72 -0.78
CA THR A 76 2.59 13.12 0.36
C THR A 76 1.27 13.83 0.64
N SER A 77 0.35 13.11 1.24
CA SER A 77 -0.83 13.70 1.87
C SER A 77 -1.05 13.05 3.23
N SER A 78 -1.45 13.85 4.22
CA SER A 78 -1.68 13.37 5.57
C SER A 78 -3.09 13.70 6.05
N ARG A 79 -3.68 12.79 6.82
CA ARG A 79 -5.01 12.94 7.42
C ARG A 79 -4.98 12.50 8.86
N GLU A 80 -5.40 13.38 9.75
CA GLU A 80 -5.54 13.07 11.17
C GLU A 80 -6.92 12.51 11.50
N LYS A 81 -6.97 11.54 12.41
CA LYS A 81 -8.20 11.01 12.99
C LYS A 81 -7.97 10.61 14.44
N GLY A 82 -8.30 11.52 15.36
CA GLY A 82 -8.08 11.34 16.79
C GLY A 82 -6.59 11.24 17.11
N LYS A 83 -6.16 10.12 17.71
CA LYS A 83 -4.74 9.86 18.04
C LYS A 83 -3.89 9.31 16.90
N TRP A 84 -4.47 9.14 15.72
CA TRP A 84 -3.82 8.51 14.56
C TRP A 84 -3.65 9.49 13.41
N VAL A 85 -2.56 9.34 12.67
CA VAL A 85 -2.29 10.02 11.40
C VAL A 85 -2.15 8.96 10.33
N SER A 86 -2.82 9.17 9.19
CA SER A 86 -2.61 8.40 7.97
C SER A 86 -1.80 9.27 7.01
N VAL A 87 -0.71 8.73 6.47
CA VAL A 87 0.12 9.37 5.44
C VAL A 87 0.04 8.51 4.19
N SER A 88 -0.37 9.10 3.07
CA SER A 88 -0.20 8.52 1.74
C SER A 88 1.03 9.16 1.10
N VAL A 89 1.83 8.37 0.41
CA VAL A 89 3.04 8.82 -0.30
C VAL A 89 3.10 8.18 -1.69
N MET A 90 3.38 8.99 -2.71
CA MET A 90 3.63 8.51 -4.07
C MET A 90 5.11 8.15 -4.19
N ALA A 91 5.42 6.86 -4.24
CA ALA A 91 6.77 6.35 -4.35
C ALA A 91 7.12 6.05 -5.83
N PRO A 92 8.15 6.71 -6.40
CA PRO A 92 8.61 6.41 -7.76
C PRO A 92 9.43 5.11 -7.74
N VAL A 93 8.82 4.00 -8.16
CA VAL A 93 9.43 2.68 -8.12
C VAL A 93 9.82 2.18 -9.50
N GLN A 94 11.00 1.57 -9.58
CA GLN A 94 11.57 1.07 -10.84
C GLN A 94 11.37 -0.45 -11.02
N SER A 95 10.98 -1.16 -9.96
CA SER A 95 10.80 -2.61 -9.98
C SER A 95 9.94 -3.07 -8.81
N SER A 96 9.43 -4.30 -8.90
CA SER A 96 8.67 -4.93 -7.81
C SER A 96 9.53 -5.18 -6.58
N ASP A 97 10.80 -5.52 -6.75
CA ASP A 97 11.75 -5.67 -5.64
C ASP A 97 11.90 -4.36 -4.84
N MET A 98 12.02 -3.23 -5.53
CA MET A 98 12.08 -1.92 -4.88
C MET A 98 10.82 -1.62 -4.08
N LEU A 99 9.64 -1.98 -4.61
CA LEU A 99 8.38 -1.82 -3.89
C LEU A 99 8.31 -2.74 -2.66
N TYR A 100 8.76 -3.99 -2.78
CA TYR A 100 8.87 -4.92 -1.64
C TYR A 100 9.84 -4.40 -0.57
N ASP A 101 10.96 -3.80 -0.96
CA ASP A 101 11.91 -3.19 -0.04
C ASP A 101 11.29 -2.01 0.72
N CYS A 102 10.51 -1.16 0.04
CA CYS A 102 9.73 -0.09 0.67
C CYS A 102 8.80 -0.66 1.76
N TYR A 103 7.96 -1.64 1.41
CA TYR A 103 7.04 -2.24 2.38
C TYR A 103 7.78 -2.92 3.54
N SER A 104 8.87 -3.64 3.27
CA SER A 104 9.66 -4.32 4.30
C SER A 104 10.26 -3.33 5.30
N LYS A 105 10.87 -2.25 4.81
CA LYS A 105 11.49 -1.21 5.66
C LYS A 105 10.47 -0.42 6.46
N LEU A 106 9.34 -0.06 5.84
CA LEU A 106 8.25 0.63 6.54
C LEU A 106 7.64 -0.27 7.63
N GLN A 107 7.41 -1.56 7.36
CA GLN A 107 6.84 -2.48 8.36
C GLN A 107 7.78 -2.75 9.54
N ALA A 108 9.10 -2.65 9.33
CA ALA A 108 10.08 -2.77 10.41
C ALA A 108 10.11 -1.56 11.35
N GLU A 109 9.55 -0.41 10.93
CA GLU A 109 9.57 0.82 11.70
C GLU A 109 8.50 0.79 12.81
N ARG A 110 8.96 0.82 14.08
CA ARG A 110 8.11 0.63 15.26
C ARG A 110 7.04 1.72 15.44
N SER A 111 7.31 2.90 14.90
CA SER A 111 6.43 4.07 14.97
C SER A 111 5.16 3.90 14.11
N PHE A 112 5.18 2.98 13.15
CA PHE A 112 4.05 2.72 12.26
C PHE A 112 3.21 1.55 12.78
N ARG A 113 1.90 1.75 12.73
CA ARG A 113 0.92 0.74 13.14
C ARG A 113 0.49 -0.14 11.97
N TYR A 114 0.29 0.46 10.81
CA TYR A 114 -0.13 -0.23 9.58
C TYR A 114 0.59 0.37 8.37
N VAL A 115 0.95 -0.51 7.43
CA VAL A 115 1.45 -0.15 6.10
C VAL A 115 0.58 -0.93 5.11
N ILE A 116 -0.04 -0.22 4.17
CA ILE A 116 -1.05 -0.70 3.22
C ILE A 116 -0.62 -0.26 1.84
#